data_AF-A0A971SG00-F1
#
_entry.id   AF-A0A971SG00-F1
#
_cell.length_a   1.000
_cell.length_b   1.000
_cell.length_c   1.000
_cell.angle_alpha   90.00
_cell.angle_beta   90.00
_cell.angle_gamma   90.00
#
_symmetry.space_group_name_H-M   'P 1'
#
loop_
_entity.id
_entity.type
_entity.pdbx_description
1 polymer ?
#
loop_
_entity_poly.entity_id
_entity_poly.type
_entity_poly.pdbx_seq_one_letter_code
_entity_poly.pdbx_strand_id
1 'polypeptide(L)'
;MPVDGIVMRSIHGELDRKLAGARLERIIMSDRHTVVLSFYNRGQKFQLLLGMNPSMPELHFGENLRFKSMNPPPVFVLTLRKYLLGARLIEVKSPSYERILDFHFETMDDLGDLTEKRLIIEFMNRVGNTILVNRSGVIHTALRHVDHSVNRYREILPAHPYVSPPPQNKLLPDELHTLSPGEVFQKQKANDDLVKTVYMNVAGFSPALGRETAYRAGLEGERIYTGLNEEEKDRLHRALLAICREISEEKLFPALYFDDSLANSERRLIDVHSIRLTHLPYFEAYDSTLEAASKYYTQIRRVRDFQTKKQSLSGILDEQIRKTVHKRELHEEDRARGREAEKDKLFGELLLSNLHAIKDSRKNAIVLNYYDENKEIEIELDPRYSPADNANRYYQKYARNKRRLDQAEKLLSMDATQLAYLESIKVSLNCAADFDDLLAIEDELSAERQDRTPKNIEGTDIQQEPGRPASKRRRSDQYKQSRKAKKQT
;
A
#
# COMPACT_ATOMS: atom_id res chain seq x y z
N MET A 1 -9.04 13.44 -11.07
CA MET A 1 -9.68 12.12 -11.10
C MET A 1 -10.33 12.01 -12.47
N PRO A 2 -9.97 11.01 -13.27
CA PRO A 2 -10.46 10.87 -14.64
C PRO A 2 -11.98 10.65 -14.70
N VAL A 3 -12.55 9.98 -13.68
CA VAL A 3 -13.99 9.75 -13.60
C VAL A 3 -14.68 10.96 -12.95
N ASP A 4 -15.08 11.89 -13.80
CA ASP A 4 -15.95 13.02 -13.44
C ASP A 4 -17.44 12.65 -13.58
N GLY A 5 -18.34 13.62 -13.41
CA GLY A 5 -19.78 13.35 -13.49
C GLY A 5 -20.24 13.02 -14.91
N ILE A 6 -19.53 13.49 -15.94
CA ILE A 6 -19.84 13.16 -17.34
C ILE A 6 -19.43 11.73 -17.66
N VAL A 7 -18.20 11.36 -17.28
CA VAL A 7 -17.70 9.99 -17.41
C VAL A 7 -18.56 9.02 -16.59
N MET A 8 -18.96 9.41 -15.37
CA MET A 8 -19.85 8.58 -14.54
C MET A 8 -21.22 8.35 -15.19
N ARG A 9 -21.82 9.40 -15.77
CA ARG A 9 -23.11 9.29 -16.49
C ARG A 9 -23.00 8.30 -17.65
N SER A 10 -21.92 8.35 -18.42
CA SER A 10 -21.64 7.42 -19.51
C SER A 10 -21.49 5.98 -18.99
N ILE A 11 -20.63 5.77 -17.99
CA ILE A 11 -20.41 4.46 -17.36
C ILE A 11 -21.71 3.89 -16.81
N HIS A 12 -22.52 4.71 -16.14
CA HIS A 12 -23.84 4.31 -15.63
C HIS A 12 -24.73 3.73 -16.74
N GLY A 13 -24.89 4.43 -17.87
CA GLY A 13 -25.73 3.97 -18.98
C GLY A 13 -25.20 2.68 -19.63
N GLU A 14 -23.89 2.47 -19.63
CA GLU A 14 -23.29 1.22 -20.10
C GLU A 14 -23.42 0.07 -19.09
N LEU A 15 -23.29 0.35 -17.78
CA LEU A 15 -23.45 -0.64 -16.72
C LEU A 15 -24.88 -1.16 -16.66
N ASP A 16 -25.86 -0.26 -16.70
CA ASP A 16 -27.27 -0.64 -16.65
C ASP A 16 -27.63 -1.55 -17.84
N ARG A 17 -27.26 -1.15 -19.08
CA ARG A 17 -27.47 -1.97 -20.28
C ARG A 17 -26.81 -3.35 -20.21
N LYS A 18 -25.64 -3.48 -19.58
CA LYS A 18 -24.89 -4.75 -19.49
C LYS A 18 -25.35 -5.63 -18.32
N LEU A 19 -25.68 -5.04 -17.18
CA LEU A 19 -25.88 -5.75 -15.91
C LEU A 19 -27.33 -5.82 -15.45
N ALA A 20 -28.26 -5.04 -15.99
CA ALA A 20 -29.67 -5.18 -15.63
C ALA A 20 -30.17 -6.61 -15.89
N GLY A 21 -30.86 -7.18 -14.91
CA GLY A 21 -31.29 -8.58 -14.86
C GLY A 21 -30.20 -9.58 -14.46
N ALA A 22 -28.94 -9.16 -14.28
CA ALA A 22 -27.85 -10.07 -13.93
C ALA A 22 -27.98 -10.62 -12.51
N ARG A 23 -27.55 -11.86 -12.31
CA ARG A 23 -27.44 -12.49 -10.99
C ARG A 23 -26.06 -12.23 -10.39
N LEU A 24 -26.00 -11.78 -9.14
CA LEU A 24 -24.73 -11.60 -8.43
C LEU A 24 -24.23 -12.96 -7.88
N GLU A 25 -23.25 -13.57 -8.53
CA GLU A 25 -22.74 -14.91 -8.19
C GLU A 25 -21.65 -14.91 -7.12
N ARG A 26 -20.86 -13.84 -7.05
CA ARG A 26 -19.71 -13.80 -6.14
C ARG A 26 -19.39 -12.38 -5.69
N ILE A 27 -19.04 -12.25 -4.41
CA ILE A 27 -18.62 -10.99 -3.79
C ILE A 27 -17.32 -11.26 -3.04
N ILE A 28 -16.25 -10.54 -3.37
CA ILE A 28 -14.97 -10.61 -2.65
C ILE A 28 -14.42 -9.22 -2.40
N MET A 29 -13.49 -9.12 -1.46
CA MET A 29 -12.59 -7.97 -1.36
C MET A 29 -11.19 -8.42 -1.77
N SER A 30 -10.57 -7.73 -2.73
CA SER A 30 -9.19 -8.01 -3.13
C SER A 30 -8.19 -7.38 -2.17
N ASP A 31 -8.54 -6.23 -1.62
CA ASP A 31 -7.80 -5.50 -0.60
C ASP A 31 -8.79 -4.71 0.29
N ARG A 32 -8.28 -3.94 1.26
CA ARG A 32 -9.10 -3.19 2.23
C ARG A 32 -9.98 -2.08 1.64
N HIS A 33 -9.80 -1.74 0.37
CA HIS A 33 -10.50 -0.65 -0.32
C HIS A 33 -11.24 -1.10 -1.58
N THR A 34 -11.05 -2.34 -2.03
CA THR A 34 -11.56 -2.81 -3.32
C THR A 34 -12.50 -3.99 -3.17
N VAL A 35 -13.74 -3.78 -3.62
CA VAL A 35 -14.78 -4.81 -3.71
C VAL A 35 -14.88 -5.28 -5.15
N VAL A 36 -14.97 -6.59 -5.36
CA VAL A 36 -15.21 -7.18 -6.67
C VAL A 36 -16.54 -7.92 -6.66
N LEU A 37 -17.43 -7.51 -7.56
CA LEU A 37 -18.75 -8.09 -7.77
C LEU A 37 -18.73 -8.90 -9.06
N SER A 38 -18.99 -10.21 -8.98
CA SER A 38 -19.08 -11.06 -10.16
C SER A 38 -20.54 -11.34 -10.49
N PHE A 39 -20.99 -10.87 -11.64
CA PHE A 39 -22.32 -11.04 -12.17
C PHE A 39 -22.35 -12.10 -13.26
N TYR A 40 -23.47 -12.78 -13.40
CA TYR A 40 -23.79 -13.62 -14.55
C TYR A 40 -25.04 -13.07 -15.24
N ASN A 41 -24.92 -12.78 -16.53
CA ASN A 41 -26.03 -12.29 -17.36
C ASN A 41 -25.96 -12.91 -18.75
N ARG A 42 -27.07 -13.47 -19.24
CA ARG A 42 -27.21 -13.95 -20.64
C ARG A 42 -26.04 -14.82 -21.14
N GLY A 43 -25.57 -15.76 -20.33
CA GLY A 43 -24.47 -16.66 -20.71
C GLY A 43 -23.06 -16.10 -20.48
N GLN A 44 -22.92 -14.85 -20.05
CA GLN A 44 -21.64 -14.17 -19.86
C GLN A 44 -21.40 -13.83 -18.38
N LYS A 45 -20.12 -13.86 -17.98
CA LYS A 45 -19.67 -13.45 -16.65
C LYS A 45 -19.03 -12.08 -16.72
N PHE A 46 -19.41 -11.20 -15.79
CA PHE A 46 -18.88 -9.85 -15.66
C PHE A 46 -18.28 -9.69 -14.27
N GLN A 47 -17.04 -9.22 -14.17
CA GLN A 47 -16.40 -8.94 -12.88
C GLN A 47 -16.20 -7.44 -12.75
N LEU A 48 -17.06 -6.77 -11.97
CA LEU A 48 -16.99 -5.35 -11.73
C LEU A 48 -16.11 -5.05 -10.52
N LEU A 49 -15.10 -4.21 -10.71
CA LEU A 49 -14.22 -3.71 -9.66
C LEU A 49 -14.72 -2.37 -9.17
N LEU A 50 -14.81 -2.25 -7.84
CA LEU A 50 -15.21 -1.05 -7.12
C LEU A 50 -14.14 -0.74 -6.08
N GLY A 51 -13.11 0.00 -6.49
CA GLY A 51 -12.02 0.38 -5.60
C GLY A 51 -12.18 1.80 -5.09
N MET A 52 -12.26 1.95 -3.77
CA MET A 52 -12.43 3.24 -3.09
C MET A 52 -11.11 3.79 -2.56
N ASN A 53 -9.97 3.41 -3.14
CA ASN A 53 -8.66 3.88 -2.68
C ASN A 53 -8.57 5.42 -2.81
N PRO A 54 -8.25 6.19 -1.75
CA PRO A 54 -8.31 7.66 -1.80
C PRO A 54 -7.45 8.29 -2.90
N SER A 55 -6.31 7.66 -3.22
CA SER A 55 -5.38 8.13 -4.25
C SER A 55 -5.83 7.75 -5.66
N MET A 56 -6.65 6.70 -5.80
CA MET A 56 -7.06 6.15 -7.08
C MET A 56 -8.36 5.37 -6.95
N PRO A 57 -9.51 6.06 -6.87
CA PRO A 57 -10.80 5.41 -6.97
C PRO A 57 -10.95 4.84 -8.39
N GLU A 58 -11.47 3.63 -8.49
CA GLU A 58 -11.54 2.86 -9.72
C GLU A 58 -12.90 2.18 -9.88
N LEU A 59 -13.35 2.16 -11.13
CA LEU A 59 -14.59 1.54 -11.57
C LEU A 59 -14.36 0.99 -12.97
N HIS A 60 -14.30 -0.33 -13.09
CA HIS A 60 -14.12 -0.96 -14.38
C HIS A 60 -14.40 -2.46 -14.32
N PHE A 61 -14.51 -3.10 -15.48
CA PHE A 61 -14.52 -4.56 -15.54
C PHE A 61 -13.10 -5.12 -15.43
N GLY A 62 -12.97 -6.25 -14.73
CA GLY A 62 -11.73 -7.01 -14.67
C GLY A 62 -11.60 -7.87 -15.91
N GLU A 63 -10.56 -7.64 -16.71
CA GLU A 63 -10.24 -8.49 -17.86
C GLU A 63 -9.53 -9.75 -17.39
N ASN A 64 -10.23 -10.89 -17.30
CA ASN A 64 -9.65 -12.20 -16.97
C ASN A 64 -8.83 -12.25 -15.66
N LEU A 65 -9.06 -11.31 -14.74
CA LEU A 65 -8.28 -11.19 -13.52
C LEU A 65 -8.77 -12.17 -12.45
N ARG A 66 -7.89 -13.11 -12.06
CA ARG A 66 -8.10 -13.91 -10.85
C ARG A 66 -7.76 -13.06 -9.64
N PHE A 67 -8.74 -12.31 -9.15
CA PHE A 67 -8.58 -11.55 -7.91
C PHE A 67 -8.44 -12.49 -6.71
N LYS A 68 -7.31 -12.34 -6.00
CA LYS A 68 -7.11 -12.98 -4.71
C LYS A 68 -8.09 -12.37 -3.70
N SER A 69 -8.87 -13.21 -3.03
CA SER A 69 -9.73 -12.74 -1.93
C SER A 69 -8.89 -12.53 -0.69
N MET A 70 -9.20 -11.48 0.08
CA MET A 70 -8.74 -11.36 1.46
C MET A 70 -9.17 -12.58 2.28
N ASN A 71 -8.25 -13.10 3.08
CA ASN A 71 -8.47 -14.21 4.01
C ASN A 71 -7.81 -13.87 5.36
N PRO A 72 -8.56 -13.82 6.49
CA PRO A 72 -10.02 -13.99 6.57
C PRO A 72 -10.81 -12.87 5.87
N PRO A 73 -12.05 -13.13 5.42
CA PRO A 73 -12.90 -12.12 4.79
C PRO A 73 -13.34 -11.05 5.82
N PRO A 74 -13.26 -9.74 5.50
CA PRO A 74 -13.75 -8.69 6.38
C PRO A 74 -15.26 -8.76 6.66
N VAL A 75 -15.71 -8.25 7.81
CA VAL A 75 -17.15 -8.22 8.19
C VAL A 75 -18.02 -7.53 7.14
N PHE A 76 -17.51 -6.47 6.51
CA PHE A 76 -18.19 -5.77 5.43
C PHE A 76 -18.57 -6.71 4.28
N VAL A 77 -17.62 -7.50 3.74
CA VAL A 77 -17.90 -8.41 2.63
C VAL A 77 -18.80 -9.58 3.05
N LEU A 78 -18.69 -10.04 4.30
CA LEU A 78 -19.60 -11.05 4.85
C LEU A 78 -21.04 -10.54 4.89
N THR A 79 -21.24 -9.27 5.26
CA THR A 79 -22.56 -8.63 5.29
C THR A 79 -23.11 -8.47 3.86
N LEU A 80 -22.29 -8.02 2.90
CA LEU A 80 -22.70 -8.00 1.49
C LEU A 80 -23.14 -9.39 1.00
N ARG A 81 -22.37 -10.44 1.34
CA ARG A 81 -22.73 -11.82 0.97
C ARG A 81 -24.05 -12.27 1.58
N LYS A 82 -24.29 -11.95 2.86
CA LYS A 82 -25.57 -12.28 3.52
C LYS A 82 -26.77 -11.71 2.75
N TYR A 83 -26.69 -10.46 2.29
CA TYR A 83 -27.85 -9.76 1.73
C TYR A 83 -27.94 -9.76 0.21
N LEU A 84 -26.82 -9.86 -0.52
CA LEU A 84 -26.78 -9.68 -1.97
C LEU A 84 -26.32 -10.93 -2.74
N LEU A 85 -25.77 -11.95 -2.10
CA LEU A 85 -25.30 -13.13 -2.84
C LEU A 85 -26.49 -13.87 -3.45
N GLY A 86 -26.47 -14.07 -4.77
CA GLY A 86 -27.58 -14.64 -5.54
C GLY A 86 -28.69 -13.65 -5.88
N ALA A 87 -28.62 -12.40 -5.40
CA ALA A 87 -29.59 -11.36 -5.72
C ALA A 87 -29.57 -11.01 -7.22
N ARG A 88 -30.71 -10.57 -7.73
CA ARG A 88 -30.89 -10.09 -9.10
C ARG A 88 -30.71 -8.57 -9.12
N LEU A 89 -29.80 -8.07 -9.94
CA LEU A 89 -29.69 -6.64 -10.20
C LEU A 89 -30.86 -6.22 -11.08
N ILE A 90 -31.70 -5.31 -10.59
CA ILE A 90 -32.85 -4.78 -11.32
C ILE A 90 -32.41 -3.70 -12.28
N GLU A 91 -31.67 -2.72 -11.76
CA GLU A 91 -31.20 -1.55 -12.50
C GLU A 91 -30.01 -0.92 -11.77
N VAL A 92 -29.26 -0.09 -12.48
CA VAL A 92 -28.27 0.83 -11.93
C VAL A 92 -28.78 2.25 -12.14
N LYS A 93 -28.84 3.04 -11.08
CA LYS A 93 -29.21 4.46 -11.12
C LYS A 93 -28.00 5.34 -10.83
N SER A 94 -28.01 6.57 -11.33
CA SER A 94 -27.07 7.62 -10.97
C SER A 94 -27.84 8.93 -10.82
N PRO A 95 -27.65 9.70 -9.74
CA PRO A 95 -28.06 11.10 -9.72
C PRO A 95 -27.36 11.86 -10.86
N SER A 96 -28.07 12.82 -11.46
CA SER A 96 -27.58 13.56 -12.62
C SER A 96 -26.26 14.27 -12.32
N TYR A 97 -25.24 13.98 -13.13
CA TYR A 97 -23.91 14.62 -13.08
C TYR A 97 -23.18 14.51 -11.74
N GLU A 98 -23.61 13.60 -10.87
CA GLU A 98 -22.91 13.25 -9.65
C GLU A 98 -22.07 12.00 -9.85
N ARG A 99 -21.04 11.86 -9.02
CA ARG A 99 -20.15 10.70 -9.04
C ARG A 99 -20.67 9.61 -8.11
N ILE A 100 -21.92 9.20 -8.29
CA ILE A 100 -22.60 8.22 -7.43
C ILE A 100 -23.29 7.17 -8.29
N LEU A 101 -23.07 5.90 -8.00
CA LEU A 101 -23.84 4.79 -8.59
C LEU A 101 -24.69 4.14 -7.50
N ASP A 102 -25.95 3.87 -7.80
CA ASP A 102 -26.91 3.21 -6.93
C ASP A 102 -27.40 1.94 -7.60
N PHE A 103 -26.91 0.79 -7.15
CA PHE A 103 -27.28 -0.52 -7.71
C PHE A 103 -28.48 -1.08 -6.95
N HIS A 104 -29.60 -1.29 -7.65
CA HIS A 104 -30.85 -1.76 -7.06
C HIS A 104 -30.98 -3.27 -7.24
N PHE A 105 -31.02 -3.99 -6.13
CA PHE A 105 -31.11 -5.45 -6.11
C PHE A 105 -32.45 -5.92 -5.55
N GLU A 106 -32.97 -6.97 -6.16
CA GLU A 106 -34.04 -7.80 -5.63
C GLU A 106 -33.44 -9.09 -5.06
N THR A 107 -33.82 -9.41 -3.82
CA THR A 107 -33.34 -10.58 -3.09
C THR A 107 -34.47 -11.15 -2.23
N MET A 108 -34.24 -12.31 -1.62
CA MET A 108 -35.15 -12.91 -0.65
C MET A 108 -34.64 -12.60 0.75
N ASP A 109 -35.55 -12.33 1.70
CA ASP A 109 -35.18 -12.22 3.11
C ASP A 109 -35.15 -13.59 3.80
N ASP A 110 -34.90 -13.59 5.12
CA ASP A 110 -34.77 -14.80 5.93
C ASP A 110 -36.11 -15.60 6.03
N LEU A 111 -37.25 -14.97 5.69
CA LEU A 111 -38.57 -15.60 5.66
C LEU A 111 -38.97 -16.09 4.26
N GLY A 112 -38.14 -15.79 3.25
CA GLY A 112 -38.42 -16.10 1.85
C GLY A 112 -39.29 -15.07 1.15
N ASP A 113 -39.50 -13.90 1.74
CA ASP A 113 -40.23 -12.81 1.08
C ASP A 113 -39.29 -11.99 0.19
N LEU A 114 -39.81 -11.50 -0.94
CA LEU A 114 -39.08 -10.62 -1.84
C LEU A 114 -38.82 -9.27 -1.16
N THR A 115 -37.55 -8.85 -1.16
CA THR A 115 -37.10 -7.60 -0.58
C THR A 115 -36.10 -6.89 -1.48
N GLU A 116 -36.04 -5.57 -1.36
CA GLU A 116 -35.09 -4.74 -2.09
C GLU A 116 -33.90 -4.36 -1.20
N LYS A 117 -32.74 -4.27 -1.84
CA LYS A 117 -31.49 -3.79 -1.26
C LYS A 117 -30.83 -2.86 -2.27
N ARG A 118 -30.13 -1.84 -1.77
CA ARG A 118 -29.37 -0.94 -2.64
C ARG A 118 -27.91 -0.91 -2.23
N LEU A 119 -27.02 -0.99 -3.21
CA LEU A 119 -25.59 -0.82 -3.00
C LEU A 119 -25.16 0.50 -3.64
N ILE A 120 -24.88 1.48 -2.80
CA ILE A 120 -24.56 2.85 -3.20
C ILE A 120 -23.04 3.03 -3.19
N ILE A 121 -22.49 3.47 -4.31
CA ILE A 121 -21.06 3.71 -4.52
C ILE A 121 -20.83 5.20 -4.72
N GLU A 122 -20.11 5.82 -3.80
CA GLU A 122 -19.79 7.24 -3.85
C GLU A 122 -18.33 7.42 -4.31
N PHE A 123 -18.13 7.89 -5.53
CA PHE A 123 -16.81 8.13 -6.11
C PHE A 123 -16.34 9.56 -5.79
N MET A 124 -15.98 9.77 -4.53
CA MET A 124 -15.59 11.08 -4.01
C MET A 124 -14.19 11.05 -3.40
N ASN A 125 -13.12 11.19 -4.18
CA ASN A 125 -11.71 11.30 -3.69
C ASN A 125 -11.45 10.65 -2.31
N ARG A 126 -11.19 11.46 -1.28
CA ARG A 126 -10.84 11.00 0.09
C ARG A 126 -12.02 10.42 0.89
N VAL A 127 -13.24 10.73 0.50
CA VAL A 127 -14.47 10.36 1.22
C VAL A 127 -15.29 9.29 0.51
N GLY A 128 -14.76 8.73 -0.58
CA GLY A 128 -15.47 7.72 -1.37
C GLY A 128 -15.80 6.48 -0.55
N ASN A 129 -16.94 5.86 -0.84
CA ASN A 129 -17.51 4.82 -0.01
C ASN A 129 -18.37 3.82 -0.79
N THR A 130 -18.62 2.67 -0.19
CA THR A 130 -19.53 1.63 -0.68
C THR A 130 -20.49 1.29 0.46
N ILE A 131 -21.78 1.50 0.25
CA ILE A 131 -22.78 1.53 1.32
C ILE A 131 -23.93 0.60 0.93
N LEU A 132 -24.24 -0.38 1.77
CA LEU A 132 -25.40 -1.24 1.60
C LEU A 132 -26.55 -0.70 2.44
N VAL A 133 -27.69 -0.44 1.81
CA VAL A 133 -28.91 0.01 2.48
C VAL A 133 -30.08 -0.93 2.21
N ASN A 134 -31.05 -0.95 3.13
CA ASN A 134 -32.30 -1.67 2.97
C ASN A 134 -33.34 -0.86 2.18
N ARG A 135 -34.51 -1.47 1.94
CA ARG A 135 -35.66 -0.84 1.28
C ARG A 135 -36.11 0.46 1.95
N SER A 136 -36.01 0.55 3.28
CA SER A 136 -36.35 1.75 4.05
C SER A 136 -35.24 2.80 4.07
N GLY A 137 -34.15 2.60 3.32
CA GLY A 137 -33.01 3.51 3.29
C GLY A 137 -32.10 3.45 4.51
N VAL A 138 -32.24 2.45 5.37
CA VAL A 138 -31.37 2.26 6.55
C VAL A 138 -30.12 1.48 6.16
N ILE A 139 -28.96 1.95 6.61
CA ILE A 139 -27.65 1.37 6.33
C ILE A 139 -27.50 0.03 7.06
N HIS A 140 -27.24 -1.03 6.30
CA HIS A 140 -26.80 -2.32 6.84
C HIS A 140 -25.31 -2.30 7.18
N THR A 141 -24.50 -1.79 6.24
CA THR A 141 -23.05 -1.68 6.40
C THR A 141 -22.47 -0.68 5.41
N ALA A 142 -21.26 -0.19 5.69
CA ALA A 142 -20.49 0.62 4.77
C ALA A 142 -19.01 0.21 4.81
N LEU A 143 -18.32 0.39 3.69
CA LEU A 143 -16.88 0.09 3.59
C LEU A 143 -16.07 1.02 4.52
N ARG A 144 -16.52 2.27 4.65
CA ARG A 144 -16.00 3.25 5.61
C ARG A 144 -17.11 3.76 6.50
N HIS A 145 -16.89 3.65 7.81
CA HIS A 145 -17.76 4.26 8.79
C HIS A 145 -17.39 5.73 8.98
N VAL A 146 -18.39 6.60 8.97
CA VAL A 146 -18.23 8.05 9.13
C VAL A 146 -19.19 8.50 10.23
N ASP A 147 -18.64 8.95 11.35
CA ASP A 147 -19.43 9.52 12.46
C ASP A 147 -19.47 11.05 12.39
N HIS A 148 -20.21 11.67 13.31
CA HIS A 148 -20.34 13.12 13.41
C HIS A 148 -19.01 13.87 13.62
N SER A 149 -17.97 13.22 14.18
CA SER A 149 -16.65 13.84 14.36
C SER A 149 -15.91 14.01 13.03
N VAL A 150 -16.16 13.10 12.08
CA VAL A 150 -15.57 13.12 10.74
C VAL A 150 -16.40 13.95 9.78
N ASN A 151 -17.73 13.85 9.84
CA ASN A 151 -18.63 14.59 8.97
C ASN A 151 -19.86 15.10 9.73
N ARG A 152 -19.98 16.43 9.83
CA ARG A 152 -21.09 17.08 10.55
C ARG A 152 -22.40 17.09 9.77
N TYR A 153 -22.35 16.90 8.44
CA TYR A 153 -23.54 16.95 7.58
C TYR A 153 -24.32 15.63 7.62
N ARG A 154 -23.62 14.49 7.62
CA ARG A 154 -24.24 13.16 7.61
C ARG A 154 -23.34 12.11 8.25
N GLU A 155 -23.97 11.09 8.83
CA GLU A 155 -23.29 9.90 9.35
C GLU A 155 -23.51 8.72 8.41
N ILE A 156 -22.48 7.87 8.31
CA ILE A 156 -22.52 6.62 7.55
C ILE A 156 -22.14 5.50 8.51
N LEU A 157 -23.15 5.03 9.24
CA LEU A 157 -23.03 4.00 10.27
C LEU A 157 -24.16 2.98 10.11
N PRO A 158 -23.95 1.69 10.46
CA PRO A 158 -25.03 0.72 10.52
C PRO A 158 -26.22 1.22 11.35
N ALA A 159 -27.42 0.79 10.97
CA ALA A 159 -28.70 1.16 11.58
C ALA A 159 -29.10 2.65 11.48
N HIS A 160 -28.31 3.49 10.81
CA HIS A 160 -28.67 4.89 10.53
C HIS A 160 -29.32 5.04 9.15
N PRO A 161 -30.20 6.03 8.93
CA PRO A 161 -30.70 6.33 7.59
C PRO A 161 -29.57 6.85 6.70
N TYR A 162 -29.53 6.39 5.45
CA TYR A 162 -28.61 6.93 4.46
C TYR A 162 -29.09 8.32 3.99
N VAL A 163 -28.14 9.26 4.00
CA VAL A 163 -28.33 10.62 3.48
C VAL A 163 -27.32 10.83 2.36
N SER A 164 -27.78 11.26 1.19
CA SER A 164 -26.90 11.60 0.06
C SER A 164 -25.94 12.74 0.39
N PRO A 165 -24.83 12.89 -0.35
CA PRO A 165 -23.91 14.01 -0.17
C PRO A 165 -24.63 15.35 -0.36
N PRO A 166 -24.13 16.44 0.23
CA PRO A 166 -24.74 17.76 0.04
C PRO A 166 -24.73 18.16 -1.44
N PRO A 167 -25.81 18.75 -1.96
CA PRO A 167 -25.89 19.18 -3.35
C PRO A 167 -24.87 20.29 -3.64
N GLN A 168 -24.30 20.27 -4.85
CA GLN A 168 -23.25 21.22 -5.24
C GLN A 168 -23.77 22.61 -5.67
N ASN A 169 -25.09 22.77 -5.87
CA ASN A 169 -25.73 24.02 -6.33
C ASN A 169 -25.08 24.63 -7.60
N LYS A 170 -24.70 23.76 -8.54
CA LYS A 170 -24.14 24.08 -9.86
C LYS A 170 -25.20 23.99 -10.95
N LEU A 171 -24.97 24.66 -12.08
CA LEU A 171 -25.84 24.60 -13.26
C LEU A 171 -25.71 23.24 -13.94
N LEU A 172 -26.83 22.64 -14.33
CA LEU A 172 -26.81 21.37 -15.05
C LEU A 172 -26.51 21.61 -16.54
N PRO A 173 -25.63 20.84 -17.20
CA PRO A 173 -25.32 20.99 -18.63
C PRO A 173 -26.55 21.14 -19.55
N ASP A 174 -27.65 20.43 -19.24
CA ASP A 174 -28.89 20.48 -20.01
C ASP A 174 -29.62 21.84 -19.92
N GLU A 175 -29.36 22.65 -18.88
CA GLU A 175 -30.02 23.93 -18.61
C GLU A 175 -29.28 25.13 -19.21
N LEU A 176 -28.02 24.96 -19.65
CA LEU A 176 -27.17 26.08 -20.05
C LEU A 176 -27.60 26.75 -21.37
N HIS A 177 -28.31 26.05 -22.23
CA HIS A 177 -28.62 26.52 -23.60
C HIS A 177 -29.47 27.80 -23.66
N THR A 178 -30.14 28.18 -22.58
CA THR A 178 -30.94 29.40 -22.47
C THR A 178 -30.24 30.54 -21.75
N LEU A 179 -29.07 30.30 -21.17
CA LEU A 179 -28.36 31.25 -20.32
C LEU A 179 -27.33 32.05 -21.12
N SER A 180 -27.13 33.30 -20.75
CA SER A 180 -26.05 34.16 -21.25
C SER A 180 -24.73 33.89 -20.51
N PRO A 181 -23.56 34.33 -21.05
CA PRO A 181 -22.28 34.18 -20.35
C PRO A 181 -22.29 34.76 -18.93
N GLY A 182 -22.96 35.90 -18.73
CA GLY A 182 -23.06 36.56 -17.42
C GLY A 182 -23.90 35.79 -16.40
N GLU A 183 -24.89 35.03 -16.86
CA GLU A 183 -25.71 34.16 -16.02
C GLU A 183 -24.98 32.86 -15.68
N VAL A 184 -24.32 32.24 -16.67
CA VAL A 184 -23.59 30.97 -16.48
C VAL A 184 -22.46 31.12 -15.47
N PHE A 185 -21.69 32.20 -15.57
CA PHE A 185 -20.50 32.37 -14.75
C PHE A 185 -20.72 33.33 -13.55
N GLN A 186 -21.95 33.74 -13.25
CA GLN A 186 -22.27 34.75 -12.22
C GLN A 186 -21.53 34.59 -10.87
N LYS A 187 -21.26 33.36 -10.43
CA LYS A 187 -20.62 33.03 -9.14
C LYS A 187 -19.09 32.93 -9.18
N GLN A 188 -18.44 33.27 -10.30
CA GLN A 188 -16.99 33.28 -10.46
C GLN A 188 -16.29 34.18 -9.42
N LYS A 189 -15.07 33.82 -9.01
CA LYS A 189 -14.23 34.71 -8.19
C LYS A 189 -13.30 35.51 -9.09
N ALA A 190 -12.85 36.68 -8.61
CA ALA A 190 -12.05 37.61 -9.39
C ALA A 190 -10.76 37.01 -9.99
N ASN A 191 -10.14 36.06 -9.27
CA ASN A 191 -8.87 35.42 -9.65
C ASN A 191 -9.04 33.97 -10.12
N ASP A 192 -10.26 33.53 -10.46
CA ASP A 192 -10.44 32.20 -11.03
C ASP A 192 -9.97 32.20 -12.51
N ASP A 193 -9.13 31.22 -12.85
CA ASP A 193 -8.76 30.93 -14.23
C ASP A 193 -9.95 30.34 -15.01
N LEU A 194 -9.84 30.23 -16.34
CA LEU A 194 -10.93 29.73 -17.18
C LEU A 194 -11.30 28.29 -16.84
N VAL A 195 -10.29 27.45 -16.58
CA VAL A 195 -10.50 26.03 -16.23
C VAL A 195 -11.41 25.91 -15.01
N LYS A 196 -11.07 26.62 -13.94
CA LYS A 196 -11.79 26.67 -12.67
C LYS A 196 -13.14 27.34 -12.80
N THR A 197 -13.22 28.43 -13.53
CA THR A 197 -14.47 29.13 -13.81
C THR A 197 -15.49 28.18 -14.43
N VAL A 198 -15.08 27.34 -15.37
CA VAL A 198 -15.98 26.34 -15.99
C VAL A 198 -16.39 25.24 -15.01
N TYR A 199 -15.44 24.48 -14.43
CA TYR A 199 -15.82 23.30 -13.63
C TYR A 199 -16.48 23.64 -12.29
N MET A 200 -16.32 24.86 -11.79
CA MET A 200 -16.99 25.32 -10.56
C MET A 200 -18.44 25.73 -10.79
N ASN A 201 -18.81 26.18 -11.99
CA ASN A 201 -20.17 26.60 -12.30
C ASN A 201 -21.03 25.48 -12.91
N VAL A 202 -20.42 24.52 -13.60
CA VAL A 202 -21.14 23.44 -14.32
C VAL A 202 -21.04 22.11 -13.58
N ALA A 203 -22.19 21.46 -13.36
CA ALA A 203 -22.27 20.16 -12.71
C ALA A 203 -21.60 19.06 -13.56
N GLY A 204 -20.92 18.13 -12.89
CA GLY A 204 -20.24 16.99 -13.52
C GLY A 204 -18.93 17.32 -14.24
N PHE A 205 -18.63 18.59 -14.51
CA PHE A 205 -17.41 18.99 -15.20
C PHE A 205 -16.17 18.85 -14.31
N SER A 206 -15.08 18.39 -14.91
CA SER A 206 -13.75 18.32 -14.33
C SER A 206 -12.81 19.42 -14.87
N PRO A 207 -11.62 19.59 -14.27
CA PRO A 207 -10.58 20.42 -14.87
C PRO A 207 -10.22 20.03 -16.31
N ALA A 208 -10.36 18.77 -16.71
CA ALA A 208 -10.11 18.34 -18.09
C ALA A 208 -11.11 18.99 -19.06
N LEU A 209 -12.40 18.98 -18.71
CA LEU A 209 -13.44 19.67 -19.48
C LEU A 209 -13.31 21.20 -19.42
N GLY A 210 -12.82 21.75 -18.30
CA GLY A 210 -12.49 23.18 -18.22
C GLY A 210 -11.40 23.58 -19.21
N ARG A 211 -10.30 22.81 -19.29
CA ARG A 211 -9.23 23.01 -20.30
C ARG A 211 -9.74 22.84 -21.71
N GLU A 212 -10.54 21.80 -21.95
CA GLU A 212 -11.14 21.56 -23.26
C GLU A 212 -12.03 22.73 -23.70
N THR A 213 -12.82 23.27 -22.78
CA THR A 213 -13.70 24.43 -23.05
C THR A 213 -12.87 25.67 -23.43
N ALA A 214 -11.82 25.98 -22.66
CA ALA A 214 -10.91 27.09 -22.97
C ALA A 214 -10.20 26.89 -24.32
N TYR A 215 -9.70 25.67 -24.57
CA TYR A 215 -9.02 25.32 -25.81
C TYR A 215 -9.92 25.47 -27.04
N ARG A 216 -11.16 24.94 -27.00
CA ARG A 216 -12.14 25.10 -28.09
C ARG A 216 -12.55 26.56 -28.32
N ALA A 217 -12.40 27.43 -27.31
CA ALA A 217 -12.62 28.87 -27.41
C ALA A 217 -11.41 29.63 -28.00
N GLY A 218 -10.29 28.96 -28.23
CA GLY A 218 -9.02 29.56 -28.65
C GLY A 218 -8.35 30.37 -27.54
N LEU A 219 -8.50 29.95 -26.29
CA LEU A 219 -7.99 30.63 -25.11
C LEU A 219 -7.10 29.70 -24.28
N GLU A 220 -6.11 30.28 -23.61
CA GLU A 220 -5.29 29.58 -22.60
C GLU A 220 -6.11 29.36 -21.32
N GLY A 221 -6.00 28.16 -20.73
CA GLY A 221 -6.80 27.77 -19.57
C GLY A 221 -6.50 28.58 -18.32
N GLU A 222 -5.25 29.01 -18.15
CA GLU A 222 -4.72 29.77 -17.02
C GLU A 222 -5.13 31.24 -17.03
N ARG A 223 -5.73 31.73 -18.13
CA ARG A 223 -6.18 33.11 -18.23
C ARG A 223 -7.29 33.40 -17.22
N ILE A 224 -7.25 34.58 -16.62
CA ILE A 224 -8.26 35.01 -15.64
C ILE A 224 -9.54 35.44 -16.35
N TYR A 225 -10.69 34.90 -15.92
CA TYR A 225 -11.99 35.16 -16.56
C TYR A 225 -12.36 36.65 -16.57
N THR A 226 -12.09 37.36 -15.47
CA THR A 226 -12.43 38.81 -15.35
C THR A 226 -11.61 39.70 -16.29
N GLY A 227 -10.48 39.21 -16.81
CA GLY A 227 -9.65 39.88 -17.79
C GLY A 227 -10.02 39.58 -19.25
N LEU A 228 -11.11 38.84 -19.49
CA LEU A 228 -11.63 38.61 -20.83
C LEU A 228 -12.47 39.80 -21.31
N ASN A 229 -12.35 40.15 -22.59
CA ASN A 229 -13.31 41.02 -23.26
C ASN A 229 -14.63 40.28 -23.58
N GLU A 230 -15.66 41.00 -24.03
CA GLU A 230 -16.97 40.40 -24.28
C GLU A 230 -16.94 39.35 -25.40
N GLU A 231 -16.17 39.57 -26.47
CA GLU A 231 -16.02 38.59 -27.56
C GLU A 231 -15.38 37.28 -27.09
N GLU A 232 -14.41 37.36 -26.18
CA GLU A 232 -13.74 36.21 -25.56
C GLU A 232 -14.67 35.43 -24.65
N LYS A 233 -15.49 36.14 -23.85
CA LYS A 233 -16.54 35.52 -23.02
C LYS A 233 -17.56 34.80 -23.90
N ASP A 234 -17.97 35.40 -25.01
CA ASP A 234 -18.89 34.79 -25.97
C ASP A 234 -18.29 33.55 -26.65
N ARG A 235 -17.00 33.58 -27.01
CA ARG A 235 -16.31 32.39 -27.54
C ARG A 235 -16.25 31.26 -26.50
N LEU A 236 -15.91 31.58 -25.25
CA LEU A 236 -15.87 30.60 -24.16
C LEU A 236 -17.24 29.97 -23.93
N HIS A 237 -18.28 30.81 -23.87
CA HIS A 237 -19.65 30.35 -23.69
C HIS A 237 -20.13 29.47 -24.84
N ARG A 238 -19.87 29.85 -26.11
CA ARG A 238 -20.20 29.01 -27.27
C ARG A 238 -19.48 27.66 -27.24
N ALA A 239 -18.19 27.64 -26.87
CA ALA A 239 -17.43 26.41 -26.72
C ALA A 239 -18.03 25.49 -25.64
N LEU A 240 -18.42 26.07 -24.49
CA LEU A 240 -19.09 25.34 -23.42
C LEU A 240 -20.42 24.74 -23.89
N LEU A 241 -21.27 25.52 -24.55
CA LEU A 241 -22.55 25.05 -25.06
C LEU A 241 -22.39 23.92 -26.10
N ALA A 242 -21.36 23.97 -26.93
CA ALA A 242 -21.06 22.89 -27.88
C ALA A 242 -20.76 21.57 -27.15
N ILE A 243 -19.94 21.61 -26.09
CA ILE A 243 -19.63 20.43 -25.26
C ILE A 243 -20.89 19.96 -24.53
N CYS A 244 -21.69 20.86 -23.95
CA CYS A 244 -22.95 20.49 -23.30
C CYS A 244 -23.93 19.81 -24.27
N ARG A 245 -23.99 20.28 -25.52
CA ARG A 245 -24.80 19.65 -26.58
C ARG A 245 -24.30 18.25 -26.93
N GLU A 246 -22.99 18.05 -27.04
CA GLU A 246 -22.40 16.71 -27.23
C GLU A 246 -22.81 15.75 -26.11
N ILE A 247 -22.82 16.23 -24.86
CA ILE A 247 -23.25 15.45 -23.70
C ILE A 247 -24.75 15.15 -23.73
N SER A 248 -25.60 16.14 -24.00
CA SER A 248 -27.06 15.96 -24.00
C SER A 248 -27.57 15.09 -25.15
N GLU A 249 -26.90 15.15 -26.31
CA GLU A 249 -27.22 14.34 -27.49
C GLU A 249 -26.54 12.96 -27.47
N GLU A 250 -25.88 12.59 -26.36
CA GLU A 250 -25.14 11.33 -26.19
C GLU A 250 -24.11 11.06 -27.30
N LYS A 251 -23.50 12.13 -27.83
CA LYS A 251 -22.40 12.06 -28.82
C LYS A 251 -21.08 11.77 -28.11
N LEU A 252 -20.99 10.58 -27.54
CA LEU A 252 -19.84 10.14 -26.76
C LEU A 252 -18.66 9.79 -27.68
N PHE A 253 -17.46 10.07 -27.20
CA PHE A 253 -16.18 9.71 -27.79
C PHE A 253 -15.28 9.10 -26.69
N PRO A 254 -15.49 7.82 -26.33
CA PRO A 254 -14.66 7.15 -25.34
C PRO A 254 -13.22 7.04 -25.82
N ALA A 255 -12.28 7.62 -25.07
CA ALA A 255 -10.87 7.59 -25.44
C ALA A 255 -9.92 7.61 -24.25
N LEU A 256 -8.77 6.96 -24.43
CA LEU A 256 -7.58 7.15 -23.62
C LEU A 256 -6.73 8.26 -24.21
N TYR A 257 -6.13 9.08 -23.34
CA TYR A 257 -5.28 10.20 -23.74
C TYR A 257 -3.86 10.02 -23.22
N PHE A 258 -2.90 10.41 -24.05
CA PHE A 258 -1.48 10.26 -23.77
C PHE A 258 -0.75 11.59 -23.86
N ASP A 259 0.30 11.73 -23.06
CA ASP A 259 1.24 12.85 -23.13
C ASP A 259 2.07 12.80 -24.44
N ASP A 260 2.62 13.95 -24.82
CA ASP A 260 3.59 14.09 -25.91
C ASP A 260 5.00 13.60 -25.48
N SER A 261 5.25 13.51 -24.16
CA SER A 261 6.54 13.02 -23.64
C SER A 261 6.80 11.56 -23.99
N LEU A 262 7.81 11.32 -24.83
CA LEU A 262 8.39 10.01 -25.12
C LEU A 262 9.59 9.72 -24.21
N ALA A 263 9.41 9.80 -22.90
CA ALA A 263 10.52 9.59 -21.95
C ALA A 263 11.16 8.19 -22.06
N ASN A 264 10.43 7.18 -22.57
CA ASN A 264 10.90 5.79 -22.68
C ASN A 264 10.36 5.07 -23.94
N SER A 265 10.31 5.73 -25.10
CA SER A 265 9.75 5.17 -26.36
C SER A 265 8.25 4.83 -26.33
N GLU A 266 7.56 5.05 -25.21
CA GLU A 266 6.12 4.95 -25.06
C GLU A 266 5.56 6.26 -24.51
N ARG A 267 4.39 6.66 -25.01
CA ARG A 267 3.68 7.83 -24.49
C ARG A 267 3.06 7.50 -23.13
N ARG A 268 3.19 8.41 -22.18
CA ARG A 268 2.59 8.24 -20.86
C ARG A 268 1.07 8.42 -20.93
N LEU A 269 0.31 7.43 -20.43
CA LEU A 269 -1.13 7.56 -20.23
C LEU A 269 -1.44 8.65 -19.19
N ILE A 270 -2.28 9.62 -19.56
CA ILE A 270 -2.62 10.78 -18.71
C ILE A 270 -4.09 10.82 -18.29
N ASP A 271 -5.02 10.44 -19.16
CA ASP A 271 -6.45 10.57 -18.87
C ASP A 271 -7.31 9.55 -19.63
N VAL A 272 -8.57 9.44 -19.21
CA VAL A 272 -9.64 8.72 -19.91
C VAL A 272 -10.90 9.56 -19.85
N HIS A 273 -11.60 9.73 -20.97
CA HIS A 273 -12.79 10.57 -21.01
C HIS A 273 -13.83 10.06 -22.01
N SER A 274 -15.09 10.42 -21.80
CA SER A 274 -16.24 10.06 -22.68
C SER A 274 -16.56 11.11 -23.73
N ILE A 275 -15.92 12.28 -23.65
CA ILE A 275 -16.03 13.39 -24.61
C ILE A 275 -14.64 13.65 -25.16
N ARG A 276 -14.56 13.98 -26.44
CA ARG A 276 -13.29 14.25 -27.12
C ARG A 276 -12.60 15.48 -26.53
N LEU A 277 -11.43 15.26 -25.94
CA LEU A 277 -10.50 16.28 -25.48
C LEU A 277 -9.58 16.69 -26.64
N THR A 278 -9.99 17.68 -27.43
CA THR A 278 -9.23 18.16 -28.60
C THR A 278 -7.93 18.88 -28.24
N HIS A 279 -7.79 19.38 -27.00
CA HIS A 279 -6.52 19.91 -26.50
C HIS A 279 -5.42 18.84 -26.32
N LEU A 280 -5.78 17.55 -26.36
CA LEU A 280 -4.86 16.42 -26.26
C LEU A 280 -4.81 15.68 -27.61
N PRO A 281 -3.70 15.82 -28.38
CA PRO A 281 -3.66 15.32 -29.76
C PRO A 281 -3.46 13.80 -29.85
N TYR A 282 -2.87 13.17 -28.83
CA TYR A 282 -2.59 11.74 -28.81
C TYR A 282 -3.65 10.99 -28.02
N PHE A 283 -4.42 10.18 -28.72
CA PHE A 283 -5.48 9.38 -28.11
C PHE A 283 -5.66 8.03 -28.78
N GLU A 284 -6.28 7.11 -28.05
CA GLU A 284 -6.76 5.83 -28.56
C GLU A 284 -8.27 5.75 -28.26
N ALA A 285 -9.08 5.59 -29.31
CA ALA A 285 -10.54 5.55 -29.19
C ALA A 285 -11.04 4.13 -28.95
N TYR A 286 -12.17 4.02 -28.24
CA TYR A 286 -12.79 2.77 -27.86
C TYR A 286 -14.30 2.79 -28.13
N ASP A 287 -14.91 1.61 -28.22
CA ASP A 287 -16.35 1.46 -28.47
C ASP A 287 -17.20 1.88 -27.26
N SER A 288 -16.63 1.82 -26.04
CA SER A 288 -17.35 2.14 -24.81
C SER A 288 -16.45 2.78 -23.74
N THR A 289 -17.04 3.62 -22.90
CA THR A 289 -16.35 4.28 -21.79
C THR A 289 -15.89 3.28 -20.75
N LEU A 290 -16.68 2.24 -20.46
CA LEU A 290 -16.28 1.15 -19.57
C LEU A 290 -15.06 0.41 -20.07
N GLU A 291 -14.93 0.19 -21.38
CA GLU A 291 -13.76 -0.46 -21.97
C GLU A 291 -12.52 0.43 -21.85
N ALA A 292 -12.62 1.69 -22.27
CA ALA A 292 -11.54 2.67 -22.08
C ALA A 292 -11.12 2.76 -20.60
N ALA A 293 -12.09 2.87 -19.67
CA ALA A 293 -11.82 2.89 -18.24
C ALA A 293 -11.15 1.60 -17.76
N SER A 294 -11.55 0.43 -18.29
CA SER A 294 -10.93 -0.86 -17.96
C SER A 294 -9.46 -0.92 -18.37
N LYS A 295 -9.12 -0.43 -19.56
CA LYS A 295 -7.73 -0.32 -20.02
C LYS A 295 -6.94 0.67 -19.19
N TYR A 296 -7.50 1.86 -18.94
CA TYR A 296 -6.90 2.90 -18.10
C TYR A 296 -6.52 2.35 -16.72
N TYR A 297 -7.50 1.83 -15.98
CA TYR A 297 -7.29 1.39 -14.61
C TYR A 297 -6.40 0.15 -14.53
N THR A 298 -6.45 -0.75 -15.51
CA THR A 298 -5.55 -1.92 -15.56
C THR A 298 -4.09 -1.48 -15.71
N GLN A 299 -3.80 -0.53 -16.61
CA GLN A 299 -2.44 0.00 -16.79
C GLN A 299 -1.93 0.74 -15.55
N ILE A 300 -2.74 1.65 -14.99
CA ILE A 300 -2.34 2.40 -13.79
C ILE A 300 -2.17 1.47 -12.58
N ARG A 301 -3.06 0.49 -12.39
CA ARG A 301 -2.94 -0.51 -11.32
C ARG A 301 -1.63 -1.29 -11.44
N ARG A 302 -1.26 -1.77 -12.64
CA ARG A 302 -0.01 -2.52 -12.86
C ARG A 302 1.21 -1.73 -12.40
N VAL A 303 1.30 -0.45 -12.78
CA VAL A 303 2.41 0.43 -12.37
C VAL A 303 2.42 0.64 -10.85
N ARG A 304 1.24 0.88 -10.25
CA ARG A 304 1.11 1.10 -8.81
C ARG A 304 1.49 -0.15 -8.00
N ASP A 305 0.98 -1.31 -8.40
CA ASP A 305 1.21 -2.57 -7.69
C ASP A 305 2.69 -2.95 -7.76
N PHE A 306 3.33 -2.76 -8.92
CA PHE A 306 4.78 -2.89 -9.07
C PHE A 306 5.54 -1.96 -8.12
N GLN A 307 5.24 -0.66 -8.12
CA GLN A 307 5.93 0.30 -7.25
C GLN A 307 5.72 -0.01 -5.76
N THR A 308 4.50 -0.36 -5.38
CA THR A 308 4.15 -0.71 -3.99
C THR A 308 4.91 -1.95 -3.53
N LYS A 309 4.97 -2.98 -4.37
CA LYS A 309 5.72 -4.22 -4.10
C LYS A 309 7.22 -3.94 -4.00
N LYS A 310 7.79 -3.21 -4.96
CA LYS A 310 9.21 -2.81 -4.96
C LYS A 310 9.59 -2.04 -3.70
N GLN A 311 8.75 -1.08 -3.29
CA GLN A 311 8.97 -0.33 -2.05
C GLN A 311 8.90 -1.21 -0.80
N SER A 312 7.94 -2.13 -0.74
CA SER A 312 7.81 -3.09 0.37
C SER A 312 9.04 -3.99 0.49
N LEU A 313 9.52 -4.54 -0.63
CA LEU A 313 10.72 -5.38 -0.66
C LEU A 313 11.98 -4.57 -0.31
N SER A 314 12.11 -3.34 -0.81
CA SER A 314 13.21 -2.45 -0.44
C SER A 314 13.22 -2.18 1.06
N GLY A 315 12.06 -1.92 1.68
CA GLY A 315 11.95 -1.69 3.12
C GLY A 315 12.40 -2.90 3.95
N ILE A 316 12.03 -4.10 3.53
CA ILE A 316 12.48 -5.37 4.14
C ILE A 316 14.00 -5.52 4.02
N LEU A 317 14.53 -5.29 2.83
CA LEU A 317 15.94 -5.46 2.53
C LEU A 317 16.80 -4.44 3.28
N ASP A 318 16.37 -3.18 3.32
CA ASP A 318 17.04 -2.13 4.08
C ASP A 318 17.05 -2.45 5.58
N GLU A 319 15.99 -3.06 6.12
CA GLU A 319 15.97 -3.53 7.50
C GLU A 319 16.98 -4.66 7.76
N GLN A 320 17.08 -5.63 6.84
CA GLN A 320 18.04 -6.73 6.96
C GLN A 320 19.49 -6.25 6.83
N ILE A 321 19.76 -5.33 5.89
CA ILE A 321 21.06 -4.69 5.72
C ILE A 321 21.44 -3.95 7.01
N ARG A 322 20.55 -3.09 7.54
CA ARG A 322 20.80 -2.36 8.80
C ARG A 322 21.12 -3.31 9.96
N LYS A 323 20.38 -4.40 10.13
CA LYS A 323 20.64 -5.40 11.18
C LYS A 323 21.99 -6.09 11.00
N THR A 324 22.37 -6.40 9.76
CA THR A 324 23.63 -7.07 9.44
C THR A 324 24.82 -6.13 9.67
N VAL A 325 24.70 -4.87 9.26
CA VAL A 325 25.71 -3.82 9.54
C VAL A 325 25.91 -3.66 11.04
N HIS A 326 24.83 -3.53 11.82
CA HIS A 326 24.94 -3.40 13.27
C HIS A 326 25.58 -4.64 13.94
N LYS A 327 25.23 -5.84 13.48
CA LYS A 327 25.87 -7.09 13.95
C LYS A 327 27.38 -7.10 13.66
N ARG A 328 27.77 -6.63 12.47
CA ARG A 328 29.16 -6.51 12.08
C ARG A 328 29.91 -5.51 12.98
N GLU A 329 29.33 -4.35 13.29
CA GLU A 329 29.92 -3.37 14.23
C GLU A 329 30.26 -4.01 15.58
N LEU A 330 29.31 -4.77 16.16
CA LEU A 330 29.53 -5.48 17.43
C LEU A 330 30.68 -6.50 17.34
N HIS A 331 30.80 -7.22 16.22
CA HIS A 331 31.92 -8.14 16.01
C HIS A 331 33.24 -7.41 15.75
N GLU A 332 33.23 -6.21 15.14
CA GLU A 332 34.43 -5.38 14.99
C GLU A 332 34.93 -4.89 16.35
N GLU A 333 34.03 -4.54 17.28
CA GLU A 333 34.36 -4.25 18.68
C GLU A 333 34.94 -5.47 19.42
N ASP A 334 34.38 -6.66 19.20
CA ASP A 334 34.91 -7.90 19.77
C ASP A 334 36.31 -8.22 19.21
N ARG A 335 36.54 -8.01 17.91
CA ARG A 335 37.85 -8.13 17.27
C ARG A 335 38.85 -7.14 17.88
N ALA A 336 38.46 -5.87 18.07
CA ALA A 336 39.31 -4.86 18.69
C ALA A 336 39.73 -5.27 20.11
N ARG A 337 38.78 -5.74 20.93
CA ARG A 337 39.07 -6.29 22.27
C ARG A 337 39.92 -7.57 22.21
N GLY A 338 39.74 -8.40 21.19
CA GLY A 338 40.53 -9.61 20.96
C GLY A 338 42.00 -9.33 20.62
N ARG A 339 42.30 -8.23 19.90
CA ARG A 339 43.67 -7.82 19.54
C ARG A 339 44.57 -7.50 20.73
N GLU A 340 44.00 -7.25 21.91
CA GLU A 340 44.77 -7.11 23.16
C GLU A 340 45.42 -8.42 23.62
N ALA A 341 45.09 -9.57 23.01
CA ALA A 341 45.66 -10.87 23.37
C ALA A 341 47.19 -10.84 23.37
N GLU A 342 47.84 -10.35 22.32
CA GLU A 342 49.31 -10.34 22.25
C GLU A 342 49.94 -9.45 23.32
N LYS A 343 49.26 -8.37 23.72
CA LYS A 343 49.68 -7.52 24.85
C LYS A 343 49.58 -8.29 26.18
N ASP A 344 48.50 -9.04 26.39
CA ASP A 344 48.34 -9.89 27.58
C ASP A 344 49.42 -11.00 27.63
N LYS A 345 49.79 -11.57 26.47
CA LYS A 345 50.87 -12.55 26.36
C LYS A 345 52.23 -11.93 26.71
N LEU A 346 52.55 -10.77 26.12
CA LEU A 346 53.77 -10.02 26.42
C LEU A 346 53.86 -9.72 27.92
N PHE A 347 52.76 -9.29 28.56
CA PHE A 347 52.74 -9.03 29.99
C PHE A 347 52.97 -10.30 30.82
N GLY A 348 52.37 -11.43 30.45
CA GLY A 348 52.64 -12.71 31.08
C GLY A 348 54.12 -13.12 30.99
N GLU A 349 54.74 -12.95 29.81
CA GLU A 349 56.16 -13.28 29.56
C GLU A 349 57.11 -12.37 30.36
N LEU A 350 56.90 -11.06 30.31
CA LEU A 350 57.73 -10.07 31.02
C LEU A 350 57.64 -10.21 32.55
N LEU A 351 56.48 -10.58 33.08
CA LEU A 351 56.32 -10.86 34.50
C LEU A 351 57.07 -12.13 34.93
N LEU A 352 57.03 -13.20 34.11
CA LEU A 352 57.79 -14.43 34.37
C LEU A 352 59.30 -14.21 34.28
N SER A 353 59.79 -13.43 33.31
CA SER A 353 61.22 -13.19 33.15
C SER A 353 61.81 -12.27 34.24
N ASN A 354 60.98 -11.46 34.89
CA ASN A 354 61.39 -10.49 35.92
C ASN A 354 60.93 -10.86 37.34
N LEU A 355 60.56 -12.12 37.61
CA LEU A 355 60.05 -12.56 38.92
C LEU A 355 60.95 -12.17 40.10
N HIS A 356 62.27 -12.17 39.91
CA HIS A 356 63.24 -11.82 40.95
C HIS A 356 63.26 -10.33 41.32
N ALA A 357 62.78 -9.45 40.43
CA ALA A 357 62.77 -8.00 40.62
C ALA A 357 61.43 -7.47 41.14
N ILE A 358 60.36 -8.28 41.09
CA ILE A 358 59.01 -7.90 41.48
C ILE A 358 58.79 -8.20 42.97
N LYS A 359 58.47 -7.17 43.76
CA LYS A 359 58.10 -7.33 45.18
C LYS A 359 56.63 -7.72 45.33
N ASP A 360 56.36 -8.66 46.23
CA ASP A 360 54.99 -9.10 46.55
C ASP A 360 54.08 -7.96 47.02
N SER A 361 52.78 -8.07 46.74
CA SER A 361 51.70 -7.15 47.18
C SER A 361 51.72 -5.73 46.57
N ARG A 362 52.39 -5.51 45.44
CA ARG A 362 52.31 -4.24 44.69
C ARG A 362 51.17 -4.25 43.68
N LYS A 363 50.62 -3.06 43.39
CA LYS A 363 49.58 -2.85 42.37
C LYS A 363 50.12 -2.79 40.95
N ASN A 364 51.38 -2.38 40.77
CA ASN A 364 52.03 -2.28 39.47
C ASN A 364 53.46 -2.83 39.56
N ALA A 365 53.95 -3.43 38.48
CA ALA A 365 55.35 -3.82 38.28
C ALA A 365 55.95 -3.05 37.11
N ILE A 366 57.09 -2.42 37.34
CA ILE A 366 57.92 -1.84 36.29
C ILE A 366 58.92 -2.91 35.89
N VAL A 367 58.84 -3.37 34.64
CA VAL A 367 59.69 -4.44 34.11
C VAL A 367 60.36 -3.98 32.82
N LEU A 368 61.56 -4.49 32.55
CA LEU A 368 62.28 -4.18 31.32
C LEU A 368 61.71 -4.99 30.16
N ASN A 369 61.25 -4.31 29.12
CA ASN A 369 60.79 -4.94 27.90
C ASN A 369 61.99 -5.29 26.99
N TYR A 370 62.47 -6.52 27.07
CA TYR A 370 63.60 -6.97 26.27
C TYR A 370 63.30 -7.13 24.77
N TYR A 371 62.04 -6.95 24.35
CA TYR A 371 61.65 -6.88 22.93
C TYR A 371 61.68 -5.46 22.35
N ASP A 372 61.84 -4.42 23.18
CA ASP A 372 61.87 -3.00 22.76
C ASP A 372 62.98 -2.25 23.52
N GLU A 373 64.23 -2.54 23.19
CA GLU A 373 65.43 -1.83 23.68
C GLU A 373 65.53 -1.72 25.21
N ASN A 374 64.94 -2.66 25.96
CA ASN A 374 64.83 -2.64 27.43
C ASN A 374 64.12 -1.41 27.99
N LYS A 375 63.18 -0.81 27.25
CA LYS A 375 62.32 0.23 27.81
C LYS A 375 61.52 -0.31 28.98
N GLU A 376 61.39 0.50 30.02
CA GLU A 376 60.57 0.18 31.18
C GLU A 376 59.09 0.22 30.80
N ILE A 377 58.38 -0.87 31.06
CA ILE A 377 56.93 -0.97 30.88
C ILE A 377 56.27 -1.23 32.23
N GLU A 378 55.18 -0.51 32.48
CA GLU A 378 54.37 -0.68 33.68
C GLU A 378 53.24 -1.70 33.42
N ILE A 379 53.20 -2.74 34.24
CA ILE A 379 52.20 -3.82 34.18
C ILE A 379 51.39 -3.82 35.47
N GLU A 380 50.07 -3.79 35.36
CA GLU A 380 49.15 -3.86 36.50
C GLU A 380 49.15 -5.27 37.14
N LEU A 381 49.13 -5.33 38.46
CA LEU A 381 49.12 -6.56 39.25
C LEU A 381 47.96 -6.53 40.23
N ASP A 382 47.34 -7.68 40.46
CA ASP A 382 46.39 -7.85 41.56
C ASP A 382 47.17 -8.22 42.83
N PRO A 383 47.18 -7.36 43.88
CA PRO A 383 47.98 -7.59 45.09
C PRO A 383 47.61 -8.84 45.87
N ARG A 384 46.45 -9.45 45.58
CA ARG A 384 45.97 -10.69 46.23
C ARG A 384 46.68 -11.95 45.71
N TYR A 385 47.44 -11.83 44.64
CA TYR A 385 48.08 -12.94 43.94
C TYR A 385 49.59 -12.76 43.89
N SER A 386 50.33 -13.86 43.86
CA SER A 386 51.78 -13.82 43.66
C SER A 386 52.14 -13.26 42.26
N PRO A 387 53.36 -12.78 42.03
CA PRO A 387 53.83 -12.38 40.70
C PRO A 387 53.67 -13.49 39.64
N ALA A 388 53.91 -14.74 40.01
CA ALA A 388 53.70 -15.90 39.14
C ALA A 388 52.22 -16.16 38.84
N ASP A 389 51.34 -16.00 39.83
CA ASP A 389 49.88 -16.14 39.62
C ASP A 389 49.30 -14.98 38.80
N ASN A 390 49.83 -13.77 38.96
CA ASN A 390 49.49 -12.64 38.10
C ASN A 390 49.92 -12.91 36.65
N ALA A 391 51.12 -13.45 36.41
CA ALA A 391 51.54 -13.87 35.08
C ALA A 391 50.60 -14.94 34.49
N ASN A 392 50.21 -15.96 35.28
CA ASN A 392 49.23 -16.97 34.86
C ASN A 392 47.85 -16.36 34.53
N ARG A 393 47.40 -15.35 35.27
CA ARG A 393 46.16 -14.62 34.95
C ARG A 393 46.25 -13.89 33.61
N TYR A 394 47.39 -13.28 33.30
CA TYR A 394 47.63 -12.69 31.98
C TYR A 394 47.61 -13.75 30.86
N TYR A 395 48.15 -14.95 31.07
CA TYR A 395 48.00 -16.07 30.12
C TYR A 395 46.56 -16.56 29.97
N GLN A 396 45.76 -16.61 31.05
CA GLN A 396 44.33 -16.94 30.96
C GLN A 396 43.54 -15.84 30.21
N LYS A 397 43.91 -14.58 30.39
CA LYS A 397 43.33 -13.44 29.66
C LYS A 397 43.70 -13.51 28.18
N TYR A 398 44.96 -13.81 27.86
CA TYR A 398 45.42 -14.12 26.50
C TYR A 398 44.57 -15.22 25.85
N ALA A 399 44.43 -16.38 26.48
CA ALA A 399 43.68 -17.50 25.92
C ALA A 399 42.21 -17.14 25.62
N ARG A 400 41.59 -16.31 26.49
CA ARG A 400 40.22 -15.80 26.30
C ARG A 400 40.13 -14.79 25.16
N ASN A 401 41.05 -13.83 25.12
CA ASN A 401 41.09 -12.78 24.10
C ASN A 401 41.44 -13.35 22.72
N LYS A 402 42.32 -14.35 22.65
CA LYS A 402 42.62 -15.11 21.44
C LYS A 402 41.39 -15.86 20.90
N ARG A 403 40.68 -16.61 21.75
CA ARG A 403 39.42 -17.25 21.35
C ARG A 403 38.37 -16.25 20.87
N ARG A 404 38.29 -15.08 21.52
CA ARG A 404 37.40 -13.99 21.08
C ARG A 404 37.81 -13.48 19.70
N LEU A 405 39.10 -13.26 19.47
CA LEU A 405 39.64 -12.80 18.18
C LEU A 405 39.31 -13.78 17.06
N ASP A 406 39.64 -15.07 17.24
CA ASP A 406 39.41 -16.12 16.25
C ASP A 406 37.91 -16.23 15.87
N GLN A 407 37.02 -16.18 16.88
CA GLN A 407 35.58 -16.24 16.66
C GLN A 407 35.05 -14.96 15.99
N ALA A 408 35.52 -13.78 16.41
CA ALA A 408 35.11 -12.50 15.84
C ALA A 408 35.52 -12.40 14.37
N GLU A 409 36.72 -12.84 14.00
CA GLU A 409 37.19 -12.86 12.60
C GLU A 409 36.33 -13.77 11.72
N LYS A 410 35.98 -14.96 12.21
CA LYS A 410 35.06 -15.86 11.49
C LYS A 410 33.68 -15.21 11.29
N LEU A 411 33.12 -14.61 12.33
CA LEU A 411 31.81 -13.96 12.27
C LEU A 411 31.82 -12.73 11.35
N LEU A 412 32.89 -11.93 11.37
CA LEU A 412 33.07 -10.79 10.46
C LEU A 412 33.13 -11.21 8.99
N SER A 413 33.82 -12.33 8.70
CA SER A 413 33.82 -12.88 7.34
C SER A 413 32.42 -13.28 6.90
N MET A 414 31.64 -13.93 7.78
CA MET A 414 30.25 -14.32 7.48
C MET A 414 29.35 -13.09 7.27
N ASP A 415 29.49 -12.07 8.12
CA ASP A 415 28.71 -10.83 8.00
C ASP A 415 29.06 -10.06 6.71
N ALA A 416 30.34 -10.06 6.29
CA ALA A 416 30.76 -9.44 5.04
C ALA A 416 30.16 -10.15 3.81
N THR A 417 30.19 -11.49 3.78
CA THR A 417 29.53 -12.27 2.72
C THR A 417 28.03 -12.02 2.69
N GLN A 418 27.39 -11.98 3.87
CA GLN A 418 25.96 -11.71 3.98
C GLN A 418 25.60 -10.31 3.49
N LEU A 419 26.40 -9.30 3.84
CA LEU A 419 26.16 -7.93 3.42
C LEU A 419 26.29 -7.80 1.90
N ALA A 420 27.34 -8.37 1.31
CA ALA A 420 27.52 -8.38 -0.14
C ALA A 420 26.36 -9.08 -0.86
N TYR A 421 25.84 -10.17 -0.30
CA TYR A 421 24.66 -10.86 -0.84
C TYR A 421 23.40 -9.97 -0.80
N LEU A 422 23.07 -9.37 0.35
CA LEU A 422 21.91 -8.49 0.46
C LEU A 422 22.03 -7.25 -0.45
N GLU A 423 23.23 -6.69 -0.58
CA GLU A 423 23.50 -5.59 -1.51
C GLU A 423 23.30 -6.02 -2.97
N SER A 424 23.67 -7.26 -3.32
CA SER A 424 23.43 -7.79 -4.66
C SER A 424 21.92 -7.92 -4.96
N ILE A 425 21.12 -8.41 -4.01
CA ILE A 425 19.66 -8.44 -4.13
C ILE A 425 19.11 -7.02 -4.28
N LYS A 426 19.69 -6.04 -3.58
CA LYS A 426 19.24 -4.65 -3.65
C LYS A 426 19.46 -4.07 -5.04
N VAL A 427 20.58 -4.40 -5.67
CA VAL A 427 20.85 -4.04 -7.07
C VAL A 427 19.83 -4.71 -7.99
N SER A 428 19.58 -6.01 -7.84
CA SER A 428 18.56 -6.72 -8.63
C SER A 428 17.17 -6.09 -8.49
N LEU A 429 16.77 -5.73 -7.27
CA LEU A 429 15.51 -5.05 -6.99
C LEU A 429 15.42 -3.68 -7.67
N ASN A 430 16.53 -2.93 -7.69
CA ASN A 430 16.58 -1.65 -8.38
C ASN A 430 16.45 -1.81 -9.90
N CYS A 431 17.02 -2.87 -10.47
CA CYS A 431 16.97 -3.19 -11.89
C CYS A 431 15.71 -3.92 -12.35
N ALA A 432 14.87 -4.42 -11.43
CA ALA A 432 13.62 -5.10 -11.76
C ALA A 432 12.77 -4.26 -12.72
N ALA A 433 12.32 -4.88 -13.82
CA ALA A 433 11.59 -4.25 -14.91
C ALA A 433 10.10 -4.62 -14.89
N ASP A 434 9.76 -5.80 -14.38
CA ASP A 434 8.38 -6.27 -14.32
C ASP A 434 8.01 -6.92 -12.97
N PHE A 435 6.74 -7.32 -12.85
CA PHE A 435 6.22 -7.86 -11.61
C PHE A 435 6.77 -9.26 -11.30
N ASP A 436 7.17 -10.04 -12.31
CA ASP A 436 7.70 -11.38 -12.13
C ASP A 436 9.11 -11.32 -11.54
N ASP A 437 9.93 -10.34 -11.94
CA ASP A 437 11.21 -10.03 -11.29
C ASP A 437 11.03 -9.80 -9.77
N LEU A 438 9.99 -9.05 -9.38
CA LEU A 438 9.71 -8.77 -7.97
C LEU A 438 9.26 -10.01 -7.20
N LEU A 439 8.54 -10.93 -7.85
CA LEU A 439 8.15 -12.20 -7.24
C LEU A 439 9.36 -13.11 -7.04
N ALA A 440 10.25 -13.21 -8.03
CA ALA A 440 11.49 -13.96 -7.91
C ALA A 440 12.36 -13.45 -6.75
N ILE A 441 12.49 -12.13 -6.61
CA ILE A 441 13.21 -11.51 -5.49
C ILE A 441 12.53 -11.78 -4.15
N GLU A 442 11.20 -11.77 -4.09
CA GLU A 442 10.47 -12.11 -2.86
C GLU A 442 10.71 -13.57 -2.45
N ASP A 443 10.69 -14.49 -3.41
CA ASP A 443 10.95 -15.91 -3.17
C ASP A 443 12.39 -16.13 -2.69
N GLU A 444 13.37 -15.45 -3.29
CA GLU A 444 14.76 -15.46 -2.87
C GLU A 444 14.92 -14.96 -1.42
N LEU A 445 14.32 -13.81 -1.08
CA LEU A 445 14.31 -13.26 0.28
C LEU A 445 13.58 -14.16 1.29
N SER A 446 12.57 -14.89 0.84
CA SER A 446 11.77 -15.79 1.69
C SER A 446 12.52 -17.09 1.98
N ALA A 447 13.23 -17.66 1.00
CA ALA A 447 14.08 -18.82 1.18
C ALA A 447 15.18 -18.56 2.20
N GLU A 448 15.82 -17.39 2.14
CA GLU A 448 16.85 -16.98 3.10
C GLU A 448 16.32 -16.93 4.55
N ARG A 449 15.08 -16.47 4.75
CA ARG A 449 14.45 -16.43 6.07
C ARG A 449 14.20 -17.83 6.64
N GLN A 450 13.83 -18.78 5.80
CA GLN A 450 13.52 -20.15 6.22
C GLN A 450 14.78 -20.92 6.62
N ASP A 451 15.91 -20.70 5.93
CA ASP A 451 17.20 -21.32 6.29
C ASP A 451 17.76 -20.80 7.63
N ARG A 452 17.24 -19.68 8.15
CA ARG A 452 17.61 -19.13 9.47
C ARG A 452 16.68 -19.54 10.61
N THR A 453 15.49 -20.06 10.32
CA THR A 453 14.70 -20.75 11.34
C THR A 453 15.31 -22.12 11.57
N PRO A 454 15.79 -22.46 12.80
CA PRO A 454 16.27 -23.80 13.06
C PRO A 454 15.16 -24.79 12.73
N LYS A 455 15.38 -25.66 11.75
CA LYS A 455 14.55 -26.84 11.54
C LYS A 455 14.50 -27.53 12.91
N ASN A 456 13.31 -27.60 13.51
CA ASN A 456 13.07 -28.61 14.54
C ASN A 456 13.34 -29.94 13.85
N ILE A 457 14.53 -30.50 14.08
CA ILE A 457 14.86 -31.86 13.70
C ILE A 457 13.89 -32.72 14.51
N GLU A 458 12.90 -33.27 13.82
CA GLU A 458 12.09 -34.36 14.36
C GLU A 458 13.06 -35.43 14.87
N GLY A 459 12.87 -35.81 16.12
CA GLY A 459 13.82 -36.57 16.90
C GLY A 459 14.25 -37.85 16.20
N THR A 460 15.55 -37.98 16.00
CA THR A 460 16.20 -39.29 15.91
C THR A 460 15.95 -40.03 17.21
N ASP A 461 15.43 -41.24 17.07
CA ASP A 461 15.09 -42.18 18.12
C ASP A 461 16.35 -42.51 18.94
N ILE A 462 16.48 -41.90 20.12
CA ILE A 462 17.50 -42.27 21.11
C ILE A 462 16.83 -43.26 22.06
N GLN A 463 17.27 -44.52 21.95
CA GLN A 463 16.97 -45.58 22.90
C GLN A 463 17.10 -45.07 24.34
N GLN A 464 15.98 -45.11 25.07
CA GLN A 464 15.95 -44.82 26.50
C GLN A 464 16.61 -45.97 27.27
N GLU A 465 17.73 -45.70 27.95
CA GLU A 465 18.14 -46.52 29.07
C GLU A 465 17.17 -46.30 30.26
N PRO A 466 16.68 -47.38 30.90
CA PRO A 466 15.69 -47.27 31.97
C PRO A 466 16.35 -46.80 33.26
N GLY A 467 15.86 -45.69 33.81
CA GLY A 467 16.05 -45.35 35.22
C GLY A 467 16.90 -44.11 35.51
N ARG A 468 16.41 -42.90 35.17
CA ARG A 468 16.68 -41.66 35.91
C ARG A 468 15.46 -40.73 35.87
N PRO A 469 15.05 -40.11 37.01
CA PRO A 469 13.88 -39.24 37.05
C PRO A 469 14.16 -37.89 36.35
N ALA A 470 13.22 -37.48 35.48
CA ALA A 470 13.27 -36.22 34.75
C ALA A 470 13.38 -34.98 35.67
N SER A 471 14.26 -34.05 35.30
CA SER A 471 14.52 -32.82 36.05
C SER A 471 13.33 -31.85 36.04
N LYS A 472 13.15 -31.15 37.17
CA LYS A 472 11.99 -30.36 37.61
C LYS A 472 11.68 -29.07 36.81
N ARG A 473 11.61 -29.11 35.47
CA ARG A 473 11.19 -27.94 34.68
C ARG A 473 9.97 -28.11 33.77
N ARG A 474 9.35 -29.29 33.74
CA ARG A 474 8.11 -29.54 32.97
C ARG A 474 6.83 -29.73 33.80
N ARG A 475 6.89 -29.63 35.14
CA ARG A 475 5.71 -29.80 36.02
C ARG A 475 4.93 -28.53 36.34
N SER A 476 5.34 -27.33 35.90
CA SER A 476 4.60 -26.10 36.19
C SER A 476 3.45 -25.80 35.23
N ASP A 477 3.47 -26.34 34.01
CA ASP A 477 2.51 -25.93 32.97
C ASP A 477 1.32 -26.88 32.86
N GLN A 478 1.50 -28.16 33.21
CA GLN A 478 0.39 -29.13 33.28
C GLN A 478 -0.55 -28.90 34.48
N TYR A 479 -0.10 -28.22 35.54
CA TYR A 479 -0.96 -27.92 36.71
C TYR A 479 -1.82 -26.66 36.52
N LYS A 480 -1.50 -25.81 35.53
CA LYS A 480 -2.30 -24.62 35.19
C LYS A 480 -3.42 -24.92 34.18
N GLN A 481 -3.28 -25.95 33.36
CA GLN A 481 -4.30 -26.34 32.37
C GLN A 481 -5.43 -27.20 32.97
N SER A 482 -5.19 -27.95 34.04
CA SER A 482 -6.24 -28.76 34.71
C SER A 482 -7.16 -27.97 35.65
N ARG A 483 -6.81 -26.73 36.02
CA ARG A 483 -7.66 -25.85 36.86
C ARG A 483 -8.63 -24.94 36.08
N LYS A 484 -8.46 -24.74 34.77
CA LYS A 484 -9.42 -23.98 33.95
C LYS A 484 -10.55 -24.84 33.38
N ALA A 485 -10.36 -26.16 33.25
CA ALA A 485 -11.39 -27.09 32.79
C ALA A 485 -12.39 -27.55 33.90
N LYS A 486 -12.24 -27.08 35.14
CA LYS A 486 -13.12 -27.41 36.29
C LYS A 486 -13.90 -26.22 36.86
N LYS A 487 -14.00 -25.10 36.11
CA LYS A 487 -14.76 -23.90 36.50
C LYS A 487 -15.87 -23.50 35.51
N GLN A 488 -16.22 -24.37 34.58
CA GLN A 488 -17.45 -24.29 33.81
C GLN A 488 -18.10 -25.68 33.83
N THR A 489 -18.74 -25.97 34.95
CA THR A 489 -19.82 -26.95 35.09
C THR A 489 -20.77 -26.36 36.09
#